data_AF-A0AA38ILK3-F1
#
_entry.id   AF-A0AA38ILK3-F1
#
_cell.length_a   1.000
_cell.length_b   1.000
_cell.length_c   1.000
_cell.angle_alpha   90.00
_cell.angle_beta   90.00
_cell.angle_gamma   90.00
#
_symmetry.space_group_name_H-M   'P 1'
#
loop_
_entity.id
_entity.type
_entity.pdbx_description
1 polymer ?
#
loop_
_entity_poly.entity_id
_entity_poly.type
_entity_poly.pdbx_seq_one_letter_code
_entity_poly.pdbx_strand_id
1 'polypeptide(L)'
;MPKNPDFSPKTLFVHYQAIAEIVLGIWSLLYAVEIYLLTYDDEEFSILYYWFIAGAVLELLKGAILLQGIRTEKKIHVLSYLLLTSILLFVAKGFIIRFGVERYDEIEDLKRDQATDSEIRPTLRGFVFDFVIFYPVVFLFHWLVQFYVFQFYKDLVAAEAVKTANEKNFKVAMIGEKSY
;
A
#
# COMPACT_ATOMS: atom_id res chain seq x y z
N MET A 1 -11.31 31.27 15.52
CA MET A 1 -9.91 30.88 15.26
C MET A 1 -9.93 29.61 14.41
N PRO A 2 -9.20 29.51 13.29
CA PRO A 2 -8.96 28.20 12.70
C PRO A 2 -8.31 27.32 13.78
N LYS A 3 -8.91 26.17 14.07
CA LYS A 3 -8.26 25.19 14.94
C LYS A 3 -6.96 24.81 14.25
N ASN A 4 -5.83 24.88 14.96
CA ASN A 4 -4.62 24.22 14.49
C ASN A 4 -5.01 22.77 14.14
N PRO A 5 -4.59 22.23 12.99
CA PRO A 5 -4.86 20.85 12.68
C PRO A 5 -4.33 20.01 13.84
N ASP A 6 -5.18 19.16 14.41
CA ASP A 6 -4.79 18.28 15.50
C ASP A 6 -3.90 17.18 14.93
N PHE A 7 -2.60 17.47 14.82
CA PHE A 7 -1.59 16.54 14.32
C PHE A 7 -1.23 15.55 15.41
N SER A 8 -2.16 14.65 15.74
CA SER A 8 -1.82 13.46 16.51
C SER A 8 -0.69 12.70 15.77
N PRO A 9 0.22 12.00 16.47
CA PRO A 9 1.29 11.24 15.83
C PRO A 9 0.79 10.24 14.77
N LYS A 10 -0.43 9.69 14.97
CA LYS A 10 -1.08 8.80 14.00
C LYS A 10 -1.50 9.55 12.75
N THR A 11 -2.15 10.71 12.91
CA THR A 11 -2.56 11.57 11.80
C THR A 11 -1.35 11.94 10.96
N LEU A 12 -0.26 12.36 11.60
CA LEU A 12 0.99 12.72 10.94
C LEU A 12 1.62 11.53 10.19
N PHE A 13 1.63 10.34 10.79
CA PHE A 13 2.09 9.12 10.13
C PHE A 13 1.30 8.82 8.84
N VAL A 14 -0.04 8.89 8.89
CA VAL A 14 -0.89 8.63 7.73
C VAL A 14 -0.68 9.68 6.62
N HIS A 15 -0.40 10.93 6.98
CA HIS A 15 -0.01 11.95 6.00
C HIS A 15 1.32 11.61 5.32
N TYR A 16 2.34 11.25 6.10
CA TYR A 16 3.63 10.85 5.52
C TYR A 16 3.51 9.59 4.67
N GLN A 17 2.64 8.66 5.03
CA GLN A 17 2.34 7.50 4.20
C GLN A 17 1.75 7.90 2.84
N ALA A 18 0.76 8.82 2.82
CA ALA A 18 0.17 9.30 1.58
C ALA A 18 1.22 9.96 0.68
N ILE A 19 2.12 10.78 1.26
CA ILE A 19 3.23 11.41 0.54
C ILE A 19 4.21 10.35 0.02
N ALA A 20 4.57 9.38 0.85
CA ALA A 20 5.50 8.31 0.48
C ALA A 20 4.99 7.51 -0.74
N GLU A 21 3.70 7.21 -0.80
CA GLU A 21 3.09 6.53 -1.95
C GLU A 21 3.10 7.38 -3.22
N ILE A 22 2.84 8.69 -3.10
CA ILE A 22 2.95 9.60 -4.25
C ILE A 22 4.40 9.65 -4.75
N VAL A 23 5.37 9.78 -3.84
CA VAL A 23 6.80 9.79 -4.18
C VAL A 23 7.22 8.47 -4.83
N LEU A 24 6.77 7.33 -4.30
CA LEU A 24 7.03 6.01 -4.85
C LEU A 24 6.42 5.85 -6.25
N GLY A 25 5.21 6.37 -6.46
CA GLY A 25 4.56 6.39 -7.77
C GLY A 25 5.32 7.24 -8.79
N ILE A 26 5.76 8.45 -8.41
CA ILE A 26 6.60 9.30 -9.25
C ILE A 26 7.92 8.60 -9.59
N TRP A 27 8.59 8.02 -8.60
CA TRP A 27 9.85 7.32 -8.82
C TRP A 27 9.68 6.10 -9.75
N SER A 28 8.63 5.31 -9.56
CA SER A 28 8.29 4.18 -10.44
C SER A 28 8.02 4.63 -11.88
N LEU A 29 7.39 5.78 -12.08
CA LEU A 29 7.19 6.38 -13.41
C LEU A 29 8.52 6.78 -14.06
N LEU A 30 9.40 7.44 -13.32
CA LEU A 30 10.73 7.82 -13.82
C LEU A 30 11.54 6.59 -14.21
N TYR A 31 11.47 5.52 -13.41
CA TYR A 31 12.13 4.26 -13.72
C TYR A 31 11.51 3.56 -14.95
N ALA A 32 10.19 3.63 -15.12
CA ALA A 32 9.54 3.14 -16.34
C ALA A 32 10.05 3.89 -17.58
N VAL A 33 10.20 5.22 -17.49
CA VAL A 33 10.77 6.03 -18.58
C VAL A 33 12.20 5.60 -18.88
N GLU A 34 13.02 5.36 -17.85
CA GLU A 34 14.40 4.88 -18.04
C GLU A 34 14.44 3.54 -18.77
N ILE A 35 13.62 2.56 -18.35
CA ILE A 35 13.50 1.26 -19.03
C ILE A 35 13.15 1.48 -20.51
N TYR A 36 12.09 2.25 -20.78
CA TYR A 36 11.65 2.53 -22.15
C TYR A 36 12.76 3.12 -23.03
N LEU A 37 13.53 4.06 -22.50
CA LEU A 37 14.63 4.68 -23.25
C LEU A 37 15.79 3.71 -23.53
N LEU A 38 16.04 2.75 -22.63
CA LEU A 38 17.11 1.77 -22.78
C LEU A 38 16.72 0.61 -23.70
N THR A 39 15.43 0.34 -23.85
CA THR A 39 14.95 -0.93 -24.44
C THR A 39 13.91 -0.71 -25.54
N TYR A 40 13.86 0.49 -26.13
CA TYR A 40 12.82 0.91 -27.07
C TYR A 40 12.63 -0.03 -28.27
N ASP A 41 13.70 -0.71 -28.71
CA ASP A 41 13.69 -1.60 -29.88
C ASP A 41 13.40 -3.08 -29.55
N ASP A 42 13.14 -3.43 -28.28
CA ASP A 42 12.93 -4.81 -27.83
C ASP A 42 11.48 -5.04 -27.40
N GLU A 43 10.74 -5.87 -28.16
CA GLU A 43 9.33 -6.20 -27.89
C GLU A 43 9.12 -6.90 -26.54
N GLU A 44 10.08 -7.70 -26.07
CA GLU A 44 9.96 -8.39 -24.76
C GLU A 44 10.01 -7.40 -23.59
N PHE A 45 10.72 -6.28 -23.78
CA PHE A 45 10.81 -5.21 -22.79
C PHE A 45 9.54 -4.36 -22.68
N SER A 46 8.65 -4.41 -23.68
CA SER A 46 7.39 -3.66 -23.67
C SER A 46 6.51 -4.05 -22.47
N ILE A 47 6.52 -5.33 -22.07
CA ILE A 47 5.71 -5.83 -20.96
C ILE A 47 6.21 -5.21 -19.65
N LEU A 48 7.52 -5.27 -19.37
CA LEU A 48 8.09 -4.74 -18.13
C LEU A 48 7.79 -3.25 -17.95
N TYR A 49 7.92 -2.48 -19.04
CA TYR A 49 7.55 -1.06 -19.07
C TYR A 49 6.09 -0.81 -18.65
N TYR A 50 5.13 -1.52 -19.26
CA TYR A 50 3.71 -1.35 -18.91
C TYR A 50 3.41 -1.76 -17.47
N TRP A 51 4.10 -2.77 -16.94
CA TRP A 51 3.98 -3.16 -15.54
C TRP A 51 4.44 -2.06 -14.59
N PHE A 52 5.58 -1.41 -14.85
CA PHE A 52 6.04 -0.29 -14.04
C PHE A 52 5.07 0.91 -14.11
N ILE A 53 4.52 1.22 -15.28
CA ILE A 53 3.50 2.26 -15.41
C ILE A 53 2.24 1.92 -14.62
N ALA A 54 1.72 0.70 -14.76
CA ALA A 54 0.53 0.27 -14.04
C ALA A 54 0.74 0.34 -12.53
N GLY A 55 1.89 -0.14 -12.04
CA GLY A 55 2.29 -0.04 -10.65
C GLY A 55 2.36 1.40 -10.17
N ALA A 56 3.02 2.28 -10.94
CA ALA A 56 3.15 3.69 -10.60
C ALA A 56 1.80 4.41 -10.52
N VAL A 57 0.90 4.16 -11.48
CA VAL A 57 -0.46 4.72 -11.47
C VAL A 57 -1.24 4.26 -10.24
N LEU A 58 -1.11 3.00 -9.85
CA LEU A 58 -1.75 2.48 -8.65
C LEU A 58 -1.20 3.13 -7.38
N GLU A 59 0.12 3.32 -7.27
CA GLU A 59 0.73 4.00 -6.12
C GLU A 59 0.31 5.48 -6.03
N LEU A 60 0.30 6.19 -7.16
CA LEU A 60 -0.21 7.56 -7.22
C LEU A 60 -1.70 7.65 -6.81
N LEU A 61 -2.52 6.73 -7.32
CA LEU A 61 -3.95 6.68 -7.01
C LEU A 61 -4.18 6.40 -5.52
N LYS A 62 -3.46 5.44 -4.93
CA LYS A 62 -3.54 5.15 -3.49
C LYS A 62 -3.17 6.36 -2.65
N GLY A 63 -2.03 6.99 -2.95
CA GLY A 63 -1.56 8.17 -2.25
C GLY A 63 -2.56 9.32 -2.34
N ALA A 64 -3.14 9.54 -3.52
CA ALA A 64 -4.18 10.56 -3.74
C ALA A 64 -5.48 10.25 -2.97
N ILE A 65 -5.94 8.99 -2.97
CA ILE A 65 -7.13 8.57 -2.21
C ILE A 65 -6.90 8.78 -0.72
N LEU A 66 -5.75 8.38 -0.20
CA LEU A 66 -5.42 8.52 1.22
C LEU A 66 -5.32 10.00 1.62
N LEU A 67 -4.64 10.82 0.80
CA LEU A 67 -4.54 12.26 1.01
C LEU A 67 -5.91 12.94 0.99
N GLN A 68 -6.80 12.52 0.08
CA GLN A 68 -8.17 13.03 0.03
C GLN A 68 -8.98 12.59 1.26
N GLY A 69 -8.80 11.36 1.73
CA GLY A 69 -9.45 10.86 2.94
C GLY A 69 -9.02 11.62 4.19
N ILE A 70 -7.73 11.95 4.29
CA ILE A 70 -7.20 12.84 5.32
C ILE A 70 -7.85 14.23 5.20
N ARG A 71 -7.74 14.88 4.03
CA ARG A 71 -8.17 16.26 3.81
C ARG A 71 -9.66 16.47 4.06
N THR A 72 -10.47 15.50 3.65
CA THR A 72 -11.93 15.59 3.76
C THR A 72 -12.49 14.95 5.02
N GLU A 73 -11.64 14.27 5.81
CA GLU A 73 -12.03 13.47 6.98
C GLU A 73 -13.13 12.42 6.65
N LYS A 74 -13.25 12.03 5.37
CA LYS A 74 -14.27 11.08 4.93
C LYS A 74 -13.73 9.65 5.05
N LYS A 75 -14.33 8.89 5.96
CA LYS A 75 -14.03 7.47 6.20
C LYS A 75 -14.06 6.60 4.93
N ILE A 76 -14.89 6.94 3.93
CA ILE A 76 -15.00 6.17 2.69
C ILE A 76 -13.70 6.16 1.89
N HIS A 77 -12.98 7.28 1.81
CA HIS A 77 -11.71 7.34 1.06
C HIS A 77 -10.63 6.53 1.77
N VAL A 78 -10.54 6.62 3.10
CA VAL A 78 -9.60 5.82 3.89
C VAL A 78 -9.92 4.32 3.78
N LEU A 79 -11.21 3.96 3.77
CA LEU A 79 -11.64 2.57 3.54
C LEU A 79 -11.29 2.08 2.13
N SER A 80 -11.49 2.91 1.10
CA SER A 80 -11.09 2.59 -0.28
C SER A 80 -9.59 2.36 -0.39
N TYR A 81 -8.78 3.18 0.30
CA TYR A 81 -7.35 2.98 0.38
C TYR A 81 -6.97 1.63 1.03
N LEU A 82 -7.58 1.29 2.18
CA LEU A 82 -7.32 0.03 2.89
C LEU A 82 -7.71 -1.19 2.03
N LEU A 83 -8.86 -1.12 1.35
CA LEU A 83 -9.34 -2.17 0.47
C LEU A 83 -8.39 -2.35 -0.73
N LEU A 84 -8.04 -1.27 -1.41
CA LEU A 84 -7.14 -1.31 -2.56
C LEU A 84 -5.77 -1.87 -2.16
N THR A 85 -5.21 -1.41 -1.04
CA THR A 85 -3.93 -1.92 -0.51
C THR A 85 -4.00 -3.41 -0.17
N SER A 86 -5.11 -3.87 0.43
CA SER A 86 -5.32 -5.28 0.74
C SER A 86 -5.41 -6.15 -0.51
N ILE A 87 -6.10 -5.69 -1.56
CA ILE A 87 -6.17 -6.39 -2.85
C ILE A 87 -4.77 -6.48 -3.48
N LEU A 88 -4.01 -5.38 -3.50
CA LEU A 88 -2.66 -5.37 -4.07
C LEU A 88 -1.70 -6.28 -3.30
N LEU A 89 -1.77 -6.31 -1.97
CA LEU A 89 -0.99 -7.25 -1.17
C LEU A 89 -1.39 -8.71 -1.41
N PHE A 90 -2.69 -8.98 -1.59
CA PHE A 90 -3.16 -10.32 -1.92
C PHE A 90 -2.61 -10.77 -3.28
N VAL A 91 -2.70 -9.91 -4.30
CA VAL A 91 -2.15 -10.16 -5.64
C VAL A 91 -0.63 -10.35 -5.58
N ALA A 92 0.10 -9.43 -4.94
CA ALA A 92 1.54 -9.51 -4.77
C ALA A 92 1.95 -10.82 -4.07
N LYS A 93 1.25 -11.22 -3.00
CA LYS A 93 1.48 -12.49 -2.31
C LYS A 93 1.30 -13.69 -3.24
N GLY A 94 0.29 -13.69 -4.11
CA GLY A 94 0.08 -14.73 -5.10
C GLY A 94 1.26 -14.88 -6.06
N PHE A 95 1.77 -13.76 -6.59
CA PHE A 95 2.97 -13.74 -7.43
C PHE A 95 4.20 -14.24 -6.67
N ILE A 96 4.40 -13.79 -5.43
CA ILE A 96 5.52 -14.21 -4.58
C ILE A 96 5.50 -15.72 -4.36
N ILE A 97 4.36 -16.30 -3.99
CA ILE A 97 4.28 -17.75 -3.78
C ILE A 97 4.61 -18.49 -5.07
N ARG A 98 4.08 -18.04 -6.22
CA ARG A 98 4.37 -18.66 -7.51
C ARG A 98 5.86 -18.62 -7.85
N PHE A 99 6.49 -17.44 -7.82
CA PHE A 99 7.92 -17.32 -8.08
C PHE A 99 8.77 -18.08 -7.07
N GLY A 100 8.34 -18.14 -5.80
CA GLY A 100 9.03 -18.91 -4.77
C GLY A 100 9.00 -20.41 -5.04
N VAL A 101 7.86 -20.93 -5.48
CA VAL A 101 7.73 -22.34 -5.90
C VAL A 101 8.58 -22.60 -7.14
N GLU A 102 8.50 -21.76 -8.17
CA GLU A 102 9.30 -21.91 -9.40
C GLU A 102 10.81 -21.94 -9.08
N ARG A 103 11.30 -21.03 -8.22
CA ARG A 103 12.71 -21.02 -7.77
C ARG A 103 13.09 -22.21 -6.91
N TYR A 104 12.18 -22.70 -6.08
CA TYR A 104 12.42 -23.88 -5.27
C TYR A 104 12.56 -25.12 -6.16
N ASP A 105 11.69 -25.26 -7.15
CA ASP A 105 11.74 -26.35 -8.14
C ASP A 105 13.04 -26.30 -8.96
N GLU A 106 13.48 -25.11 -9.40
CA GLU A 106 14.81 -24.92 -10.04
C GLU A 106 15.95 -25.45 -9.16
N ILE A 107 15.90 -25.19 -7.84
CA ILE A 107 16.93 -25.67 -6.90
C ILE A 107 16.84 -27.19 -6.72
N GLU A 108 15.63 -27.77 -6.73
CA GLU A 108 15.48 -29.23 -6.66
C GLU A 108 16.01 -29.92 -7.92
N ASP A 109 15.73 -29.38 -9.10
CA ASP A 109 16.18 -29.96 -10.36
C ASP A 109 17.70 -29.90 -10.48
N LEU A 110 18.34 -28.77 -10.12
CA LEU A 110 19.80 -28.66 -10.06
C LEU A 110 20.42 -29.71 -9.12
N LYS A 111 19.75 -30.05 -8.00
CA LYS A 111 20.22 -31.11 -7.10
C LYS A 111 20.06 -32.50 -7.71
N ARG A 112 18.96 -32.77 -8.42
CA ARG A 112 18.72 -34.06 -9.10
C ARG A 112 19.74 -34.31 -10.20
N ASP A 113 20.12 -33.25 -10.92
CA ASP A 113 21.10 -33.31 -12.00
C ASP A 113 22.56 -33.36 -11.54
N GLN A 114 22.79 -33.49 -10.22
CA GLN A 114 24.13 -33.47 -9.61
C GLN A 114 24.95 -32.22 -9.98
N ALA A 115 24.29 -31.08 -10.15
CA ALA A 115 24.96 -29.81 -10.40
C ALA A 115 25.95 -29.49 -9.27
N THR A 116 27.02 -28.78 -9.63
CA THR A 116 28.06 -28.43 -8.67
C THR A 116 27.54 -27.47 -7.61
N ASP A 117 28.16 -27.51 -6.43
CA ASP A 117 27.91 -26.54 -5.36
C ASP A 117 28.00 -25.08 -5.83
N SER A 118 28.87 -24.79 -6.80
CA SER A 118 29.01 -23.47 -7.42
C SER A 118 27.80 -23.02 -8.23
N GLU A 119 27.03 -23.96 -8.79
CA GLU A 119 25.83 -23.69 -9.60
C GLU A 119 24.57 -23.54 -8.71
N ILE A 120 24.50 -24.29 -7.61
CA ILE A 120 23.34 -24.27 -6.70
C ILE A 120 23.35 -23.05 -5.76
N ARG A 121 24.53 -22.65 -5.25
CA ARG A 121 24.65 -21.59 -4.23
C ARG A 121 24.09 -20.23 -4.67
N PRO A 122 24.31 -19.73 -5.90
CA PRO A 122 23.75 -18.45 -6.33
C PRO A 122 22.21 -18.45 -6.31
N THR A 123 21.58 -19.49 -6.86
CA THR A 123 20.12 -19.65 -6.90
C THR A 123 19.53 -19.77 -5.51
N LEU A 124 20.14 -20.59 -4.64
CA LEU A 124 19.72 -20.72 -3.24
C LEU A 124 19.87 -19.41 -2.47
N ARG A 125 20.94 -18.66 -2.69
CA ARG A 125 21.16 -17.36 -2.04
C ARG A 125 20.12 -16.33 -2.49
N GLY A 126 19.81 -16.27 -3.79
CA GLY A 126 18.73 -15.45 -4.33
C GLY A 126 17.40 -15.82 -3.66
N PHE A 127 17.08 -17.10 -3.63
CA PHE A 127 15.85 -17.60 -2.98
C PHE A 127 15.75 -17.21 -1.50
N VAL A 128 16.80 -17.43 -0.70
CA VAL A 128 16.78 -17.10 0.73
C VAL A 128 16.64 -15.59 0.93
N PHE A 129 17.42 -14.79 0.21
CA PHE A 129 17.36 -13.34 0.35
C PHE A 129 15.98 -12.80 -0.03
N ASP A 130 15.47 -13.18 -1.20
CA ASP A 130 14.19 -12.68 -1.72
C ASP A 130 13.03 -13.16 -0.85
N PHE A 131 12.92 -14.48 -0.58
CA PHE A 131 11.73 -15.09 0.04
C PHE A 131 11.75 -15.19 1.55
N VAL A 132 12.92 -15.33 2.18
CA VAL A 132 13.00 -15.50 3.64
C VAL A 132 13.24 -14.16 4.34
N ILE A 133 13.89 -13.21 3.67
CA ILE A 133 14.26 -11.92 4.28
C ILE A 133 13.46 -10.77 3.69
N PHE A 134 13.60 -10.49 2.39
CA PHE A 134 13.06 -9.30 1.77
C PHE A 134 11.52 -9.27 1.81
N TYR A 135 10.86 -10.32 1.32
CA TYR A 135 9.39 -10.37 1.29
C TYR A 135 8.74 -10.30 2.69
N PRO A 136 9.20 -11.02 3.72
CA PRO A 136 8.65 -10.87 5.07
C PRO A 136 8.81 -9.46 5.66
N VAL A 137 9.95 -8.79 5.40
CA VAL A 137 10.17 -7.41 5.85
C VAL A 137 9.22 -6.45 5.15
N VAL A 138 9.10 -6.55 3.82
CA VAL A 138 8.15 -5.74 3.04
C VAL A 138 6.73 -5.99 3.52
N PHE A 139 6.34 -7.25 3.74
CA PHE A 139 5.02 -7.60 4.24
C PHE A 139 4.75 -7.03 5.64
N LEU A 140 5.71 -7.14 6.56
CA LEU A 140 5.59 -6.58 7.92
C LEU A 140 5.45 -5.06 7.89
N PHE A 141 6.24 -4.38 7.05
CA PHE A 141 6.14 -2.94 6.85
C PHE A 141 4.73 -2.55 6.35
N HIS A 142 4.21 -3.24 5.33
CA HIS A 142 2.86 -3.00 4.82
C HIS A 142 1.77 -3.30 5.85
N TRP A 143 1.94 -4.34 6.66
CA TRP A 143 1.03 -4.65 7.76
C TRP A 143 0.99 -3.51 8.80
N LEU A 144 2.15 -2.97 9.18
CA LEU A 144 2.24 -1.84 10.09
C LEU A 144 1.54 -0.60 9.52
N VAL A 145 1.80 -0.27 8.25
CA VAL A 145 1.15 0.84 7.56
C VAL A 145 -0.38 0.66 7.57
N GLN A 146 -0.88 -0.50 7.14
CA GLN A 146 -2.31 -0.78 7.16
C GLN A 146 -2.91 -0.69 8.56
N PHE A 147 -2.21 -1.17 9.58
CA PHE A 147 -2.66 -1.07 10.96
C PHE A 147 -2.85 0.39 11.38
N TYR A 148 -1.88 1.27 11.13
CA TYR A 148 -1.99 2.69 11.50
C TYR A 148 -3.09 3.42 10.71
N VAL A 149 -3.22 3.13 9.41
CA VAL A 149 -4.29 3.72 8.59
C VAL A 149 -5.66 3.22 9.06
N PHE A 150 -5.76 1.96 9.50
CA PHE A 150 -6.98 1.42 10.10
C PHE A 150 -7.32 2.06 11.44
N GLN A 151 -6.33 2.35 12.30
CA GLN A 151 -6.57 3.12 13.52
C GLN A 151 -7.12 4.51 13.21
N PHE A 152 -6.54 5.19 12.22
CA PHE A 152 -7.04 6.48 11.75
C PHE A 152 -8.49 6.39 11.22
N TYR A 153 -8.81 5.35 10.45
CA TYR A 153 -10.19 5.08 10.02
C TYR A 153 -11.16 4.94 11.21
N LYS A 154 -10.76 4.20 12.26
CA LYS A 154 -11.59 4.06 13.46
C LYS A 154 -11.81 5.40 14.17
N ASP A 155 -10.79 6.24 14.22
CA ASP A 155 -10.87 7.57 14.83
C ASP A 155 -11.87 8.45 14.06
N LEU A 156 -11.88 8.39 12.72
CA LEU A 156 -12.89 9.08 11.89
C LEU A 156 -14.31 8.60 12.17
N VAL A 157 -14.52 7.28 12.26
CA VAL A 157 -15.83 6.69 12.56
C VAL A 157 -16.35 7.15 13.93
N ALA A 158 -15.48 7.18 14.95
CA ALA A 158 -15.84 7.63 16.29
C ALA A 158 -16.22 9.12 16.29
N ALA A 159 -15.44 9.97 15.62
CA ALA A 159 -15.71 11.40 15.52
C ALA A 159 -17.07 11.69 14.84
N GLU A 160 -17.39 10.97 13.76
CA GLU A 160 -18.67 11.11 13.07
C GLU A 160 -19.86 10.67 13.94
N ALA A 161 -19.71 9.58 14.70
CA ALA A 161 -20.73 9.11 15.64
C ALA A 161 -21.00 10.13 16.76
N VAL A 162 -19.95 10.74 17.31
CA VAL A 162 -20.06 11.80 18.33
C VAL A 162 -20.76 13.03 17.75
N LYS A 163 -20.39 13.45 16.53
CA LYS A 163 -21.04 14.57 15.85
C LYS A 163 -22.54 14.30 15.64
N THR A 164 -22.88 13.11 15.16
CA THR A 164 -24.28 12.69 14.94
C THR A 164 -25.08 12.68 16.25
N ALA A 165 -24.50 12.17 17.34
CA ALA A 165 -25.14 12.17 18.65
C ALA A 165 -25.38 13.60 19.17
N ASN A 166 -24.39 14.47 19.05
CA ASN A 166 -24.49 15.88 19.45
C ASN A 166 -25.56 16.63 18.63
N GLU A 167 -25.61 16.41 17.32
CA GLU A 167 -26.66 16.99 16.46
C GLU A 167 -28.06 16.51 16.84
N LYS A 168 -28.21 15.22 17.20
CA LYS A 168 -29.48 14.67 17.68
C LYS A 168 -29.90 15.31 19.01
N ASN A 169 -28.98 15.40 19.97
CA ASN A 169 -29.24 15.98 21.29
C ASN A 169 -29.60 17.47 21.19
N PHE A 170 -28.91 18.22 20.33
CA PHE A 170 -29.20 19.63 20.08
C PHE A 170 -30.60 19.82 19.46
N LYS A 171 -30.99 18.98 18.49
CA LYS A 171 -32.35 19.02 17.92
C LYS A 171 -33.43 18.74 18.96
N VAL A 172 -33.21 17.78 19.87
CA VAL A 172 -34.14 17.48 20.96
C VAL A 172 -34.27 18.67 21.92
N ALA A 173 -33.15 19.31 22.29
CA ALA A 173 -33.16 20.50 23.14
C ALA A 173 -33.94 21.67 22.53
N MET A 174 -33.76 21.95 21.24
CA MET A 174 -34.48 23.05 20.56
C MET A 174 -36.00 22.80 20.40
N ILE A 175 -36.45 21.54 20.44
CA ILE A 175 -37.90 21.24 20.44
C ILE A 175 -38.50 21.55 21.82
N GLY A 176 -37.77 21.26 22.91
CA GLY A 176 -38.21 21.57 24.27
C GLY A 176 -38.32 23.08 24.57
N GLU A 177 -37.46 23.90 23.98
CA GLU A 177 -37.51 25.38 24.14
C GLU A 177 -38.70 26.05 23.45
N LYS A 178 -39.30 25.44 22.41
CA LYS A 178 -40.45 26.03 21.68
C LYS A 178 -41.81 25.77 22.33
N SER A 179 -41.85 25.04 23.44
CA SER A 179 -43.09 24.68 24.15
C SER A 179 -43.31 25.47 25.45
N TYR A 180 -42.43 26.43 25.76
CA TYR A 180 -42.56 27.36 26.88
C TYR A 180 -42.95 28.76 26.41
#